data_AF-A0A2E8RPF3-F1
#
_entry.id   AF-A0A2E8RPF3-F1
#
_cell.length_a   1.000
_cell.length_b   1.000
_cell.length_c   1.000
_cell.angle_alpha   90.00
_cell.angle_beta   90.00
_cell.angle_gamma   90.00
#
_symmetry.space_group_name_H-M   'P 1'
#
loop_
_entity.id
_entity.type
_entity.pdbx_description
1 polymer ?
#
loop_
_entity_poly.entity_id
_entity_poly.type
_entity_poly.pdbx_seq_one_letter_code
_entity_poly.pdbx_strand_id
1 'polypeptide(L)'
;MKKQRLLTPYPHFLSFIILAVSLIGCEAVQKAQEKRNERLMTDLQKSVQNRPADSAPSPDSPAALIGKTAPDFTLRTIAGDTVSLSDLRGKAVVLNFWATW
;
A
#
# COMPACT_ATOMS: atom_id res chain seq x y z
N MET A 1 -52.89 12.39 -41.18
CA MET A 1 -51.53 12.93 -40.91
C MET A 1 -50.85 12.02 -39.89
N LYS A 2 -49.99 11.11 -40.37
CA LYS A 2 -49.36 10.05 -39.57
C LYS A 2 -48.18 10.64 -38.80
N LYS A 3 -48.35 10.91 -37.50
CA LYS A 3 -47.24 11.24 -36.59
C LYS A 3 -46.38 9.98 -36.45
N GLN A 4 -45.29 9.95 -37.21
CA GLN A 4 -44.31 8.86 -37.20
C GLN A 4 -43.73 8.71 -35.79
N ARG A 5 -43.92 7.52 -35.25
CA ARG A 5 -43.14 7.00 -34.12
C ARG A 5 -41.69 6.86 -34.59
N LEU A 6 -40.80 7.74 -34.13
CA LEU A 6 -39.37 7.47 -34.15
C LEU A 6 -39.00 6.87 -32.80
N LEU A 7 -39.21 5.55 -32.70
CA LEU A 7 -38.51 4.71 -31.73
C LEU A 7 -37.01 4.91 -31.95
N THR A 8 -36.29 5.35 -30.93
CA THR A 8 -34.84 5.48 -30.92
C THR A 8 -34.18 4.09 -30.97
N PRO A 9 -33.45 3.71 -32.04
CA PRO A 9 -32.79 2.40 -32.12
C PRO A 9 -31.35 2.44 -31.59
N TYR A 10 -31.02 3.38 -30.69
CA TYR A 10 -29.65 3.72 -30.31
C TYR A 10 -29.28 3.74 -28.80
N PRO A 11 -30.06 3.22 -27.82
CA PRO A 11 -29.63 3.26 -26.42
C PRO A 11 -28.46 2.31 -26.12
N HIS A 12 -28.36 1.18 -26.84
CA HIS A 12 -27.33 0.17 -26.59
C HIS A 12 -25.98 0.53 -27.21
N PHE A 13 -25.95 1.05 -28.44
CA PHE A 13 -24.70 1.46 -29.10
C PHE A 13 -23.96 2.58 -28.36
N LEU A 14 -24.70 3.56 -27.81
CA LEU A 14 -24.11 4.63 -27.02
C LEU A 14 -23.52 4.09 -25.70
N SER A 15 -24.18 3.12 -25.07
CA SER A 15 -23.67 2.44 -23.87
C SER A 15 -22.39 1.64 -24.15
N PHE A 16 -22.32 0.91 -25.29
CA PHE A 16 -21.12 0.18 -25.71
C PHE A 16 -19.93 1.10 -25.96
N ILE A 17 -20.14 2.29 -26.57
CA ILE A 17 -19.08 3.28 -26.79
C ILE A 17 -18.56 3.82 -25.46
N ILE A 18 -19.44 4.12 -24.50
CA ILE A 18 -19.04 4.62 -23.17
C ILE A 18 -18.25 3.55 -22.39
N LEU A 19 -18.69 2.29 -22.44
CA LEU A 19 -17.99 1.16 -21.80
C LEU A 19 -16.59 0.94 -22.43
N ALA A 20 -16.49 1.05 -23.76
CA ALA A 20 -15.21 0.94 -24.47
C ALA A 20 -14.24 2.07 -24.10
N VAL A 21 -14.71 3.32 -24.03
CA VAL A 21 -13.88 4.48 -23.63
C VAL A 21 -13.43 4.35 -22.17
N SER A 22 -14.28 3.81 -21.29
CA SER A 22 -13.93 3.60 -19.87
C SER A 22 -12.89 2.50 -19.67
N LEU A 23 -12.91 1.43 -20.46
CA LEU A 23 -11.91 0.35 -20.43
C LEU A 23 -10.55 0.83 -20.95
N ILE A 24 -10.54 1.55 -22.08
CA ILE A 24 -9.30 2.09 -22.69
C ILE A 24 -8.67 3.18 -21.81
N GLY A 25 -9.48 4.00 -21.14
CA GLY A 25 -8.98 5.03 -20.21
C GLY A 25 -8.27 4.47 -18.97
N CYS A 26 -8.66 3.28 -18.51
CA CYS A 26 -8.05 2.65 -17.33
C CYS A 26 -6.64 2.13 -17.61
N GLU A 27 -6.39 1.57 -18.80
CA GLU A 27 -5.06 1.01 -19.17
C GLU A 27 -3.96 2.09 -19.22
N ALA A 28 -4.26 3.25 -19.81
CA ALA A 28 -3.28 4.34 -19.90
C ALA A 28 -2.94 4.94 -18.52
N VAL A 29 -3.93 5.06 -17.65
CA VAL A 29 -3.76 5.56 -16.28
C VAL A 29 -3.04 4.53 -15.41
N GLN A 30 -3.41 3.25 -15.51
CA GLN A 30 -2.75 2.16 -14.77
C GLN A 30 -1.28 2.01 -15.17
N LYS A 31 -0.97 2.05 -16.47
CA LYS A 31 0.40 1.96 -16.99
C LYS A 31 1.26 3.17 -16.57
N ALA A 32 0.66 4.34 -16.40
CA ALA A 32 1.33 5.52 -15.88
C ALA A 32 1.58 5.46 -14.37
N GLN A 33 0.79 4.69 -13.62
CA GLN A 33 1.01 4.44 -12.19
C GLN A 33 2.12 3.41 -11.98
N GLU A 34 2.15 2.34 -12.77
CA GLU A 34 3.13 1.25 -12.65
C GLU A 34 4.58 1.73 -12.86
N LYS A 35 4.83 2.54 -13.90
CA LYS A 35 6.14 3.15 -14.15
C LYS A 35 6.60 4.09 -13.03
N ARG A 36 5.65 4.70 -12.31
CA ARG A 36 5.95 5.54 -11.15
C ARG A 36 6.36 4.68 -9.96
N ASN A 37 5.67 3.56 -9.74
CA ASN A 37 5.99 2.61 -8.68
C ASN A 37 7.36 1.93 -8.91
N GLU A 38 7.70 1.58 -10.16
CA GLU A 38 9.03 1.04 -10.51
C GLU A 38 10.17 2.03 -10.24
N ARG A 39 9.98 3.31 -10.62
CA ARG A 39 10.96 4.37 -10.38
C ARG A 39 11.18 4.59 -8.88
N LEU A 40 10.09 4.65 -8.11
CA LEU A 40 10.15 4.80 -6.66
C LEU A 40 10.89 3.63 -5.98
N MET A 41 10.67 2.39 -6.39
CA MET A 41 11.39 1.23 -5.83
C MET A 41 12.88 1.24 -6.18
N THR A 42 13.20 1.66 -7.40
CA THR A 42 14.61 1.78 -7.85
C THR A 42 15.35 2.84 -7.05
N ASP A 43 14.72 3.99 -6.82
CA ASP A 43 15.32 5.10 -6.06
C ASP A 43 15.45 4.76 -4.56
N LEU A 44 14.44 4.09 -3.98
CA LEU A 44 14.48 3.61 -2.60
C LEU A 44 15.61 2.60 -2.40
N GLN A 45 15.74 1.60 -3.27
CA GLN A 45 16.80 0.61 -3.18
C GLN A 45 18.19 1.25 -3.33
N LYS A 46 18.32 2.21 -4.25
CA LYS A 46 19.56 2.97 -4.44
C LYS A 46 19.92 3.79 -3.20
N SER A 47 18.93 4.34 -2.49
CA SER A 47 19.14 5.09 -1.24
C SER A 47 19.57 4.20 -0.07
N VAL A 48 19.03 2.98 0.03
CA VAL A 48 19.42 1.99 1.05
C VAL A 48 20.83 1.45 0.78
N GLN A 49 21.16 1.19 -0.49
CA GLN A 49 22.46 0.66 -0.89
C GLN A 49 23.61 1.69 -0.78
N ASN A 50 23.31 2.98 -0.99
CA ASN A 50 24.29 4.06 -0.84
C ASN A 50 24.50 4.50 0.62
N ARG A 51 23.91 3.79 1.60
CA ARG A 51 24.24 4.04 3.01
C ARG A 51 25.64 3.46 3.28
N PRO A 52 26.66 4.30 3.56
CA PRO A 52 28.03 3.83 3.71
C PRO A 52 28.11 2.78 4.82
N ALA A 53 28.68 1.62 4.50
CA ALA A 53 28.78 0.44 5.35
C ALA A 53 29.77 0.58 6.53
N ASP A 54 30.50 1.70 6.62
CA ASP A 54 31.51 1.97 7.66
C ASP A 54 30.96 2.61 8.94
N SER A 55 29.64 2.73 9.08
CA SER A 55 29.05 2.84 10.41
C SER A 55 28.93 1.42 10.96
N ALA A 56 29.99 0.90 11.60
CA ALA A 56 29.84 -0.27 12.47
C ALA A 56 28.55 -0.09 13.26
N PRO A 57 27.63 -1.07 13.30
CA PRO A 57 26.39 -0.92 14.03
C PRO A 57 26.78 -0.57 15.46
N SER A 58 26.58 0.69 15.84
CA SER A 58 26.65 1.06 17.23
C SER A 58 25.69 0.12 17.97
N PRO A 59 26.00 -0.29 19.21
CA PRO A 59 25.10 -1.13 19.99
C PRO A 59 23.67 -0.56 20.07
N ASP A 60 23.51 0.75 19.83
CA ASP A 60 22.25 1.50 19.85
C ASP A 60 21.59 1.66 18.46
N SER A 61 22.15 1.09 17.39
CA SER A 61 21.58 1.17 16.04
C SER A 61 20.37 0.25 15.87
N PRO A 62 19.29 0.67 15.18
CA PRO A 62 18.12 -0.19 14.92
C PRO A 62 18.48 -1.50 14.18
N ALA A 63 19.52 -1.45 13.35
CA ALA A 63 20.04 -2.63 12.65
C ALA A 63 20.58 -3.71 13.62
N ALA A 64 21.01 -3.33 14.83
CA ALA A 64 21.50 -4.26 15.84
C ALA A 64 20.39 -5.17 16.41
N LEU A 65 19.11 -4.84 16.20
CA LEU A 65 17.97 -5.63 16.68
C LEU A 65 17.50 -6.69 15.67
N ILE A 66 17.99 -6.68 14.43
CA ILE A 66 17.60 -7.64 13.39
C ILE A 66 18.05 -9.05 13.80
N GLY A 67 17.13 -10.01 13.77
CA GLY A 67 17.38 -11.41 14.15
C GLY A 67 17.46 -11.67 15.66
N LYS A 68 17.44 -10.62 16.50
CA LYS A 68 17.28 -10.77 17.95
C LYS A 68 15.82 -10.98 18.30
N THR A 69 15.57 -11.67 19.42
CA THR A 69 14.22 -11.79 19.95
C THR A 69 13.71 -10.41 20.37
N ALA A 70 12.50 -10.05 19.93
CA ALA A 70 11.86 -8.80 20.34
C ALA A 70 11.68 -8.78 21.87
N PRO A 71 12.05 -7.68 22.55
CA PRO A 71 11.82 -7.53 23.99
C PRO A 71 10.34 -7.67 24.32
N ASP A 72 10.03 -8.40 25.39
CA ASP A 72 8.65 -8.53 25.81
C ASP A 72 8.18 -7.23 26.48
N PHE A 73 6.92 -6.87 26.25
CA PHE A 73 6.27 -5.74 26.90
C PHE A 73 4.80 -6.04 27.08
N THR A 74 4.20 -5.37 28.05
CA THR A 74 2.78 -5.48 28.36
C THR A 74 2.19 -4.08 28.35
N LEU A 75 1.12 -3.89 27.58
CA LEU A 75 0.44 -2.62 27.43
C LEU A 75 -1.06 -2.78 27.65
N ARG A 76 -1.69 -1.68 28.07
CA ARG A 76 -3.15 -1.57 28.04
C ARG A 76 -3.60 -1.08 26.66
N THR A 77 -4.58 -1.77 26.10
CA THR A 77 -5.24 -1.36 24.85
C THR A 77 -6.16 -0.16 25.12
N ILE A 78 -6.61 0.47 24.04
CA ILE A 78 -7.58 1.58 24.12
C ILE A 78 -8.92 1.08 24.70
N ALA A 79 -9.27 -0.19 24.50
CA ALA A 79 -10.46 -0.81 25.08
C ALA A 79 -10.30 -1.12 26.58
N GLY A 80 -9.08 -1.02 27.14
CA GLY A 80 -8.78 -1.24 28.55
C GLY A 80 -8.21 -2.63 28.85
N ASP A 81 -8.21 -3.55 27.89
CA ASP A 81 -7.61 -4.87 28.02
C ASP A 81 -6.09 -4.80 28.17
N THR A 82 -5.49 -5.85 28.74
CA THR A 82 -4.03 -5.98 28.82
C THR A 82 -3.55 -6.95 27.75
N VAL A 83 -2.51 -6.57 27.01
CA VAL A 83 -1.90 -7.41 25.98
C VAL A 83 -0.39 -7.46 26.17
N SER A 84 0.20 -8.67 26.13
CA SER A 84 1.63 -8.88 26.14
C SER A 84 2.13 -9.33 24.76
N LEU A 85 3.36 -8.95 24.38
CA LEU A 85 3.95 -9.38 23.10
C LEU A 85 4.12 -10.91 23.06
N SER A 86 4.41 -11.53 24.20
CA SER A 86 4.49 -12.98 24.37
C SER A 86 3.20 -13.73 24.00
N ASP A 87 2.03 -13.12 24.21
CA ASP A 87 0.73 -13.73 23.86
C ASP A 87 0.52 -13.85 22.34
N LEU A 88 1.23 -13.03 21.56
CA LEU A 88 1.13 -12.98 20.10
C LEU A 88 2.16 -13.88 19.38
N ARG A 89 2.93 -14.67 20.14
CA ARG A 89 3.89 -15.61 19.55
C ARG A 89 3.21 -16.62 18.62
N GLY A 90 3.92 -17.01 17.56
CA GLY A 90 3.40 -17.90 16.52
C GLY A 90 2.64 -17.17 15.40
N LYS A 91 2.43 -15.85 15.52
CA LYS A 91 1.88 -15.01 14.46
C LYS A 91 2.93 -14.02 13.97
N ALA A 92 2.88 -13.65 12.69
CA ALA A 92 3.65 -12.53 12.19
C ALA A 92 3.03 -11.23 12.73
N VAL A 93 3.82 -10.42 13.45
CA VAL A 93 3.36 -9.19 14.10
C VAL A 93 4.22 -8.02 13.61
N VAL A 94 3.57 -6.91 13.28
CA VAL A 94 4.22 -5.64 12.95
C VAL A 94 3.94 -4.66 14.08
N LEU A 95 5.00 -4.07 14.63
CA LEU A 95 4.90 -3.04 15.66
C LEU A 95 4.96 -1.66 15.01
N ASN A 96 3.94 -0.85 15.25
CA ASN A 96 3.85 0.51 14.77
C ASN A 96 3.88 1.50 15.95
N PHE A 97 4.92 2.31 16.05
CA PHE A 97 5.07 3.35 17.06
C PHE A 97 4.64 4.70 16.48
N TRP A 98 3.66 5.34 17.11
CA TRP A 98 3.09 6.61 16.64
C TRP A 98 2.59 7.44 17.81
N ALA A 99 2.31 8.71 17.56
CA ALA A 99 1.75 9.65 18.52
C ALA A 99 0.94 10.74 17.80
N THR A 100 0.03 11.42 18.51
CA THR A 100 -0.93 12.40 17.94
C THR A 100 -0.42 13.84 17.86
N TRP A 101 0.80 14.11 18.32
CA TRP A 101 1.31 15.47 18.45
C TRP A 101 1.75 16.09 17.11
#